data_AF-A0A1T4MRT7-F1
#
_entry.id   AF-A0A1T4MRT7-F1
#
_cell.length_a   1.000
_cell.length_b   1.000
_cell.length_c   1.000
_cell.angle_alpha   90.00
_cell.angle_beta   90.00
_cell.angle_gamma   90.00
#
_symmetry.space_group_name_H-M   'P 1'
#
loop_
_entity.id
_entity.type
_entity.pdbx_description
1 polymer ?
#
loop_
_entity_poly.entity_id
_entity_poly.type
_entity_poly.pdbx_seq_one_letter_code
_entity_poly.pdbx_strand_id
1 'polypeptide(L)'
;MFFNKEKRGGILLTIKIFIILDHKRMIDIEDDAKPMKDLFYELVTEPTKESFQNFVESTIGEDNIDFKREWIDREELCKLFLAMANSGGGILIFGIAENENGDFEPIGIETLMDSADIQNKIEKYVPASLKYKIYNFCFEDSKYDKLKAKNFQMVLIEDVPEKLPFLSID
;
A
#
# COMPACT_ATOMS: atom_id res chain seq x y z
N MET A 1 -68.88 -33.25 10.91
CA MET A 1 -68.56 -34.68 10.66
C MET A 1 -67.05 -34.82 10.76
N PHE A 2 -66.61 -35.52 11.80
CA PHE A 2 -65.34 -36.23 12.03
C PHE A 2 -64.02 -35.81 11.32
N PHE A 3 -63.06 -35.43 12.19
CA PHE A 3 -61.65 -35.84 12.24
C PHE A 3 -61.04 -36.60 11.05
N ASN A 4 -59.86 -36.13 10.60
CA ASN A 4 -58.70 -37.01 10.64
C ASN A 4 -57.46 -36.27 11.17
N LYS A 5 -56.74 -36.99 12.02
CA LYS A 5 -55.72 -36.56 12.96
C LYS A 5 -54.35 -37.02 12.42
N GLU A 6 -53.34 -36.16 12.57
CA GLU A 6 -51.99 -36.56 12.99
C GLU A 6 -51.05 -37.29 11.98
N LYS A 7 -50.09 -36.52 11.42
CA LYS A 7 -48.65 -36.80 11.60
C LYS A 7 -47.87 -35.49 11.71
N ARG A 8 -47.71 -35.03 12.95
CA ARG A 8 -46.61 -34.13 13.36
C ARG A 8 -45.34 -34.98 13.48
N GLY A 9 -44.22 -34.44 13.04
CA GLY A 9 -42.88 -35.00 13.29
C GLY A 9 -42.20 -35.49 12.03
N GLY A 10 -41.45 -34.60 11.36
CA GLY A 10 -40.59 -35.02 10.25
C GLY A 10 -39.99 -33.89 9.41
N ILE A 11 -40.59 -32.69 9.41
CA ILE A 11 -40.16 -31.61 8.51
C ILE A 11 -39.29 -30.56 9.24
N LEU A 12 -39.40 -30.47 10.57
CA LEU A 12 -38.65 -29.47 11.34
C LEU A 12 -37.20 -29.87 11.64
N LEU A 13 -36.85 -31.15 11.59
CA LEU A 13 -35.46 -31.61 11.81
C LEU A 13 -34.59 -31.44 10.55
N THR A 14 -35.15 -31.64 9.36
CA THR A 14 -34.40 -31.51 8.10
C THR A 14 -34.01 -30.05 7.83
N ILE A 15 -34.88 -29.09 8.17
CA ILE A 15 -34.59 -27.65 8.00
C ILE A 15 -33.54 -27.18 9.04
N LYS A 16 -33.56 -27.74 10.27
CA LYS A 16 -32.53 -27.42 11.27
C LYS A 16 -31.15 -27.94 10.89
N ILE A 17 -31.07 -29.12 10.28
CA ILE A 17 -29.79 -29.68 9.82
C ILE A 17 -29.23 -28.87 8.64
N PHE A 18 -30.09 -28.39 7.72
CA PHE A 18 -29.65 -27.55 6.61
C PHE A 18 -29.09 -26.20 7.09
N ILE A 19 -29.78 -25.53 8.04
CA ILE A 19 -29.29 -24.26 8.60
C ILE A 19 -27.99 -24.46 9.40
N ILE A 20 -27.84 -25.57 10.13
CA ILE A 20 -26.60 -25.85 10.89
C ILE A 20 -25.44 -26.25 9.94
N LEU A 21 -25.71 -26.92 8.83
CA LEU A 21 -24.69 -27.24 7.81
C LEU A 21 -24.30 -26.01 6.98
N ASP A 22 -25.22 -25.10 6.69
CA ASP A 22 -24.91 -23.81 6.04
C ASP A 22 -24.12 -22.89 6.97
N HIS A 23 -24.45 -22.85 8.26
CA HIS A 23 -23.68 -22.02 9.21
C HIS A 23 -22.26 -22.56 9.46
N LYS A 24 -22.03 -23.86 9.20
CA LYS A 24 -20.71 -24.51 9.27
C LYS A 24 -19.92 -24.41 7.96
N ARG A 25 -20.52 -23.84 6.89
CA ARG A 25 -19.88 -23.46 5.62
C ARG A 25 -19.78 -21.95 5.44
N MET A 26 -19.88 -21.19 6.54
CA MET A 26 -19.72 -19.72 6.55
C MET A 26 -18.55 -19.27 7.44
N ILE A 27 -17.66 -20.18 7.78
CA ILE A 27 -16.36 -19.90 8.40
C ILE A 27 -15.37 -20.63 7.51
N ASP A 28 -14.31 -19.94 7.09
CA ASP A 28 -13.30 -20.34 6.09
C ASP A 28 -13.60 -19.92 4.63
N ILE A 29 -14.11 -18.71 4.43
CA ILE A 29 -13.45 -17.86 3.44
C ILE A 29 -12.39 -17.12 4.24
N GLU A 30 -11.22 -17.74 4.42
CA GLU A 30 -10.03 -16.95 4.71
C GLU A 30 -9.88 -16.02 3.50
N ASP A 31 -10.18 -14.75 3.71
CA ASP A 31 -9.66 -13.70 2.87
C ASP A 31 -8.14 -13.76 3.06
N ASP A 32 -7.47 -14.55 2.21
CA ASP A 32 -6.01 -14.76 2.18
C ASP A 32 -5.25 -13.47 1.77
N ALA A 33 -5.87 -12.31 1.98
CA ALA A 33 -5.28 -11.01 1.78
C ALA A 33 -4.23 -10.80 2.88
N LYS A 34 -2.95 -10.77 2.47
CA LYS A 34 -1.86 -10.42 3.38
C LYS A 34 -2.15 -9.08 4.06
N PRO A 35 -2.00 -8.97 5.39
CA PRO A 35 -2.13 -7.71 6.09
C PRO A 35 -1.23 -6.63 5.47
N MET A 36 -1.70 -5.38 5.43
CA MET A 36 -0.96 -4.26 4.83
C MET A 36 0.45 -4.11 5.41
N LYS A 37 0.60 -4.33 6.72
CA LYS A 37 1.90 -4.30 7.42
C LYS A 37 2.88 -5.34 6.90
N ASP A 38 2.39 -6.52 6.51
CA ASP A 38 3.23 -7.58 5.97
C ASP A 38 3.69 -7.24 4.55
N LEU A 39 2.78 -6.70 3.73
CA LEU A 39 3.11 -6.20 2.38
C LEU A 39 4.12 -5.03 2.45
N PHE A 40 3.93 -4.11 3.38
CA PHE A 40 4.88 -3.03 3.63
C PHE A 40 6.25 -3.57 4.04
N TYR A 41 6.29 -4.49 5.01
CA TYR A 41 7.53 -5.10 5.48
C TYR A 41 8.27 -5.86 4.38
N GLU A 42 7.54 -6.62 3.55
CA GLU A 42 8.07 -7.31 2.38
C GLU A 42 8.66 -6.31 1.37
N LEU A 43 7.93 -5.23 1.06
CA LEU A 43 8.39 -4.20 0.11
C LEU A 43 9.67 -3.49 0.60
N VAL A 44 9.74 -3.09 1.87
CA VAL A 44 10.91 -2.35 2.40
C VAL A 44 12.12 -3.25 2.63
N THR A 45 11.91 -4.54 2.92
CA THR A 45 12.98 -5.52 3.13
C THR A 45 13.54 -6.01 1.79
N GLU A 46 12.66 -6.34 0.84
CA GLU A 46 13.01 -6.87 -0.47
C GLU A 46 12.21 -6.18 -1.59
N PRO A 47 12.65 -4.97 -2.02
CA PRO A 47 11.95 -4.17 -3.02
C PRO A 47 12.14 -4.73 -4.43
N THR A 48 11.27 -5.67 -4.79
CA THR A 48 11.21 -6.33 -6.11
C THR A 48 9.97 -5.85 -6.86
N LYS A 49 9.90 -6.14 -8.16
CA LYS A 49 8.71 -5.83 -8.97
C LYS A 49 7.46 -6.53 -8.43
N GLU A 50 7.61 -7.73 -7.88
CA GLU A 50 6.52 -8.52 -7.31
C GLU A 50 6.05 -7.95 -5.97
N SER A 51 6.96 -7.67 -5.04
CA SER A 51 6.58 -7.06 -3.76
C SER A 51 5.96 -5.67 -3.94
N PHE A 52 6.46 -4.89 -4.90
CA PHE A 52 5.87 -3.61 -5.27
C PHE A 52 4.46 -3.77 -5.86
N GLN A 53 4.25 -4.71 -6.78
CA GLN A 53 2.93 -4.96 -7.34
C GLN A 53 1.93 -5.34 -6.24
N ASN A 54 2.27 -6.34 -5.43
CA ASN A 54 1.40 -6.83 -4.36
C ASN A 54 1.00 -5.71 -3.41
N PHE A 55 1.96 -4.82 -3.11
CA PHE A 55 1.72 -3.64 -2.27
C PHE A 55 0.77 -2.63 -2.94
N VAL A 56 1.06 -2.19 -4.16
CA VAL A 56 0.26 -1.16 -4.86
C VAL A 56 -1.15 -1.63 -5.18
N GLU A 57 -1.35 -2.92 -5.46
CA GLU A 57 -2.68 -3.46 -5.75
C GLU A 57 -3.55 -3.65 -4.50
N SER A 58 -2.94 -3.72 -3.32
CA SER A 58 -3.64 -4.00 -2.05
C SER A 58 -3.88 -2.77 -1.19
N THR A 59 -3.22 -1.64 -1.46
CA THR A 59 -3.19 -0.50 -0.53
C THR A 59 -4.19 0.60 -0.86
N ILE A 60 -4.62 1.27 0.20
CA ILE A 60 -5.57 2.40 0.21
C ILE A 60 -4.94 3.69 0.76
N GLY A 61 -3.60 3.75 0.81
CA GLY A 61 -2.87 4.84 1.49
C GLY A 61 -2.90 4.68 3.02
N GLU A 62 -1.75 4.89 3.68
CA GLU A 62 -1.65 4.92 5.15
C GLU A 62 -0.77 6.10 5.60
N ASP A 63 -0.76 6.43 6.89
CA ASP A 63 -0.03 7.58 7.45
C ASP A 63 1.48 7.64 7.10
N ASN A 64 2.11 6.48 6.83
CA ASN A 64 3.54 6.38 6.49
C ASN A 64 3.81 6.10 5.00
N ILE A 65 2.76 6.17 4.17
CA ILE A 65 2.80 5.88 2.73
C ILE A 65 2.13 7.05 2.01
N ASP A 66 2.90 7.79 1.23
CA ASP A 66 2.37 8.89 0.43
C ASP A 66 2.47 8.56 -1.06
N PHE A 67 1.40 8.88 -1.80
CA PHE A 67 1.30 8.63 -3.22
C PHE A 67 1.33 9.93 -4.00
N LYS A 68 2.16 9.97 -5.04
CA LYS A 68 2.23 11.11 -5.94
C LYS A 68 2.09 10.67 -7.37
N ARG A 69 1.31 11.46 -8.11
CA ARG A 69 1.14 11.30 -9.55
C ARG A 69 2.49 11.39 -10.27
N GLU A 70 3.26 12.40 -9.92
CA GLU A 70 4.53 12.76 -10.56
C GLU A 70 5.48 13.41 -9.53
N TRP A 71 6.71 13.67 -9.95
CA TRP A 71 7.70 14.36 -9.13
C TRP A 71 7.23 15.77 -8.76
N ILE A 72 7.10 16.00 -7.46
CA ILE A 72 6.70 17.27 -6.88
C ILE A 72 7.85 18.29 -6.86
N ASP A 73 7.48 19.54 -6.54
CA ASP A 73 8.45 20.61 -6.39
C ASP A 73 9.36 20.42 -5.17
N ARG A 74 10.42 21.24 -5.11
CA ARG A 74 11.44 21.15 -4.07
C ARG A 74 10.86 21.35 -2.67
N GLU A 75 10.01 22.34 -2.49
CA GLU A 75 9.52 22.75 -1.18
C GLU A 75 8.60 21.68 -0.60
N GLU A 76 7.69 21.15 -1.42
CA GLU A 76 6.81 20.04 -1.04
C GLU A 76 7.62 18.78 -0.73
N LEU A 77 8.63 18.44 -1.57
CA LEU A 77 9.50 17.30 -1.35
C LEU A 77 10.25 17.39 -0.01
N CYS A 78 10.82 18.56 0.31
CA CYS A 78 11.54 18.76 1.56
C CYS A 78 10.63 18.62 2.78
N LYS A 79 9.39 19.15 2.70
CA LYS A 79 8.40 19.03 3.77
C LYS A 79 8.02 17.57 4.02
N LEU A 80 7.76 16.79 2.97
CA LEU A 80 7.44 15.37 3.10
C LEU A 80 8.61 14.57 3.68
N PHE A 81 9.84 14.82 3.22
CA PHE A 81 11.03 14.16 3.75
C PHE A 81 11.18 14.38 5.26
N LEU A 82 11.05 15.63 5.71
CA LEU A 82 11.14 15.98 7.13
C LEU A 82 9.96 15.41 7.92
N ALA A 83 8.74 15.47 7.39
CA ALA A 83 7.55 14.94 8.07
C ALA A 83 7.66 13.43 8.29
N MET A 84 8.02 12.67 7.26
CA MET A 84 8.18 11.22 7.35
C MET A 84 9.36 10.86 8.27
N ALA A 85 10.53 11.49 8.11
CA ALA A 85 11.68 11.19 8.95
C ALA A 85 11.41 11.47 10.44
N ASN A 86 10.60 12.50 10.75
CA ASN A 86 10.20 12.80 12.13
C ASN A 86 9.08 11.91 12.67
N SER A 87 8.43 11.11 11.83
CA SER A 87 7.30 10.24 12.18
C SER A 87 7.65 8.76 12.20
N GLY A 88 8.95 8.42 12.17
CA GLY A 88 9.42 7.03 12.13
C GLY A 88 9.71 6.51 10.72
N GLY A 89 10.00 7.40 9.78
CA GLY A 89 10.25 7.06 8.39
C GLY A 89 8.97 6.90 7.56
N GLY A 90 9.11 6.34 6.36
CA GLY A 90 7.99 6.11 5.46
C GLY A 90 8.42 5.86 4.03
N ILE A 91 7.45 5.65 3.15
CA ILE A 91 7.68 5.52 1.71
C ILE A 91 6.87 6.56 0.94
N LEU A 92 7.53 7.14 -0.06
CA LEU A 92 6.91 8.02 -1.05
C LEU A 92 6.96 7.31 -2.40
N ILE A 93 5.80 7.05 -3.01
CA ILE A 93 5.70 6.34 -4.28
C ILE A 93 5.16 7.26 -5.36
N PHE A 94 5.93 7.39 -6.44
CA PHE A 94 5.60 8.18 -7.62
C PHE A 94 5.04 7.31 -8.75
N GLY A 95 4.06 7.85 -9.46
CA GLY A 95 3.36 7.19 -10.56
C GLY A 95 1.99 6.65 -10.17
N ILE A 96 1.44 7.09 -9.03
CA ILE A 96 0.13 6.68 -8.54
C ILE A 96 -0.72 7.95 -8.39
N ALA A 97 -1.83 8.01 -9.12
CA ALA A 97 -2.78 9.10 -9.05
C ALA A 97 -3.85 8.79 -8.02
N GLU A 98 -4.18 9.77 -7.19
CA GLU A 98 -5.38 9.74 -6.35
C GLU A 98 -6.56 10.32 -7.15
N ASN A 99 -7.61 9.53 -7.32
CA ASN A 99 -8.82 9.92 -8.03
C ASN A 99 -9.77 10.69 -7.10
N GLU A 100 -10.76 11.39 -7.67
CA GLU A 100 -11.73 12.20 -6.90
C GLU A 100 -12.52 11.39 -5.85
N ASN A 101 -12.63 10.07 -6.04
CA ASN A 101 -13.30 9.15 -5.12
C ASN A 101 -12.41 8.67 -3.96
N GLY A 102 -11.14 9.10 -3.91
CA GLY A 102 -10.14 8.62 -2.94
C GLY A 102 -9.46 7.30 -3.33
N ASP A 103 -9.78 6.75 -4.51
CA ASP A 103 -9.14 5.55 -5.04
C ASP A 103 -7.77 5.87 -5.66
N PHE A 104 -6.81 4.96 -5.52
CA PHE A 104 -5.48 5.09 -6.12
C PHE A 104 -5.38 4.33 -7.44
N GLU A 105 -4.87 5.01 -8.47
CA GLU A 105 -4.67 4.46 -9.81
C GLU A 105 -3.19 4.48 -10.20
N PRO A 106 -2.58 3.33 -10.52
CA PRO A 106 -1.21 3.29 -11.00
C PRO A 106 -1.14 3.79 -12.45
N ILE A 107 -0.61 4.98 -12.66
CA ILE A 107 -0.50 5.62 -13.98
C ILE A 107 0.93 5.60 -14.54
N GLY A 108 1.93 5.41 -13.68
CA GLY A 108 3.35 5.50 -14.01
C GLY A 108 3.88 6.93 -14.12
N ILE A 109 5.20 7.06 -14.22
CA ILE A 109 5.92 8.31 -14.47
C ILE A 109 6.82 8.21 -15.69
N GLU A 110 6.99 9.33 -16.39
CA GLU A 110 7.87 9.42 -17.56
C GLU A 110 9.34 9.59 -17.17
N THR A 111 9.60 10.37 -16.12
CA THR A 111 10.96 10.74 -15.70
C THR A 111 11.28 10.12 -14.34
N LEU A 112 12.34 9.32 -14.31
CA LEU A 112 12.96 8.84 -13.07
C LEU A 112 14.06 9.83 -12.66
N MET A 113 14.07 10.26 -11.41
CA MET A 113 15.14 11.09 -10.88
C MET A 113 16.26 10.21 -10.32
N ASP A 114 17.52 10.63 -10.47
CA ASP A 114 18.62 9.93 -9.82
C ASP A 114 18.87 10.46 -8.39
N SER A 115 19.73 9.77 -7.64
CA SER A 115 20.08 10.15 -6.27
C SER A 115 20.74 11.54 -6.19
N ALA A 116 21.49 11.95 -7.21
CA ALA A 116 22.15 13.25 -7.22
C ALA A 116 21.12 14.37 -7.43
N ASP A 117 20.15 14.19 -8.32
CA ASP A 117 19.08 15.15 -8.55
C ASP A 117 18.22 15.36 -7.30
N ILE A 118 17.87 14.28 -6.61
CA ILE A 118 17.11 14.35 -5.35
C ILE A 118 17.96 15.02 -4.27
N GLN A 119 19.23 14.64 -4.12
CA GLN A 119 20.13 15.26 -3.17
C GLN A 119 20.26 16.78 -3.41
N ASN A 120 20.46 17.20 -4.67
CA ASN A 120 20.55 18.61 -5.05
C ASN A 120 19.25 19.39 -4.78
N LYS A 121 18.09 18.72 -4.84
CA LYS A 121 16.82 19.34 -4.46
C LYS A 121 16.74 19.57 -2.96
N ILE A 122 17.12 18.59 -2.14
CA ILE A 122 16.84 18.60 -0.69
C ILE A 122 17.98 19.15 0.18
N GLU A 123 19.23 19.15 -0.30
CA GLU A 123 20.44 19.40 0.51
C GLU A 123 20.46 20.72 1.28
N LYS A 124 19.72 21.73 0.80
CA LYS A 124 19.64 23.05 1.44
C LYS A 124 18.70 23.10 2.62
N TYR A 125 17.72 22.20 2.67
CA TYR A 125 16.62 22.25 3.63
C TYR A 125 16.57 21.01 4.52
N VAL A 126 17.16 19.90 4.08
CA VAL A 126 17.09 18.60 4.73
C VAL A 126 18.48 18.21 5.26
N PRO A 127 18.60 17.83 6.55
CA PRO A 127 19.86 17.37 7.12
C PRO A 127 20.47 16.19 6.38
N ALA A 128 21.77 16.27 6.09
CA ALA A 128 22.56 15.15 5.52
C ALA A 128 22.59 13.90 6.43
N SER A 129 22.13 14.06 7.67
CA SER A 129 21.99 12.99 8.66
C SER A 129 20.75 12.12 8.41
N LEU A 130 19.73 12.63 7.67
CA LEU A 130 18.57 11.89 7.18
C LEU A 130 19.00 10.88 6.13
N LYS A 131 18.47 9.66 6.22
CA LYS A 131 18.81 8.56 5.31
C LYS A 131 17.59 8.18 4.47
N TYR A 132 17.83 8.02 3.17
CA TYR A 132 16.81 7.58 2.23
C TYR A 132 17.43 6.68 1.15
N LYS A 133 16.59 5.84 0.54
CA LYS A 133 16.94 4.95 -0.57
C LYS A 133 15.94 5.14 -1.71
N ILE A 134 16.42 5.01 -2.94
CA ILE A 134 15.60 5.15 -4.15
C ILE A 134 15.54 3.81 -4.87
N TYR A 135 14.33 3.43 -5.28
CA TYR A 135 14.08 2.22 -6.04
C TYR A 135 13.27 2.53 -7.29
N ASN A 136 13.70 1.94 -8.42
CA ASN A 136 13.04 2.12 -9.72
C ASN A 136 12.36 0.82 -10.12
N PHE A 137 11.07 0.88 -10.42
CA PHE A 137 10.28 -0.27 -10.86
C PHE A 137 9.80 -0.03 -12.29
N CYS A 138 10.46 -0.68 -13.25
CA CYS A 138 10.13 -0.58 -14.68
C CYS A 138 9.42 -1.86 -15.13
N PHE A 139 8.16 -1.76 -15.56
CA PHE A 139 7.33 -2.90 -15.94
C PHE A 139 7.22 -3.00 -17.47
N GLU A 140 8.10 -3.79 -18.09
CA GLU A 140 8.12 -3.97 -19.55
C GLU A 140 7.09 -4.98 -20.06
N ASP A 141 6.70 -5.97 -19.23
CA ASP A 141 6.06 -7.20 -19.69
C ASP A 141 4.60 -7.37 -19.22
N SER A 142 3.86 -8.23 -19.92
CA SER A 142 2.41 -8.41 -19.86
C SER A 142 1.87 -9.16 -18.64
N LYS A 143 2.71 -9.52 -17.66
CA LYS A 143 2.26 -10.24 -16.46
C LYS A 143 1.50 -9.35 -15.47
N TYR A 144 1.64 -8.04 -15.62
CA TYR A 144 1.20 -7.05 -14.66
C TYR A 144 0.16 -6.13 -15.30
N ASP A 145 -1.09 -6.58 -15.43
CA ASP A 145 -2.08 -5.92 -16.28
C ASP A 145 -2.25 -4.41 -15.97
N LYS A 146 -2.26 -4.01 -14.69
CA LYS A 146 -2.39 -2.61 -14.28
C LYS A 146 -1.09 -1.80 -14.38
N LEU A 147 0.07 -2.46 -14.20
CA LEU A 147 1.39 -1.81 -14.15
C LEU A 147 2.16 -1.87 -15.47
N LYS A 148 1.63 -2.60 -16.47
CA LYS A 148 2.28 -2.84 -17.75
C LYS A 148 2.68 -1.54 -18.45
N ALA A 149 3.90 -1.54 -19.00
CA ALA A 149 4.51 -0.44 -19.74
C ALA A 149 4.61 0.88 -18.95
N LYS A 150 4.66 0.79 -17.61
CA LYS A 150 4.77 1.94 -16.70
C LYS A 150 6.05 1.84 -15.87
N ASN A 151 6.59 3.00 -15.54
CA ASN A 151 7.69 3.14 -14.59
C ASN A 151 7.15 3.75 -13.30
N PHE A 152 7.71 3.33 -12.18
CA PHE A 152 7.41 3.87 -10.86
C PHE A 152 8.72 4.10 -10.13
N GLN A 153 8.69 5.03 -9.18
CA GLN A 153 9.84 5.30 -8.34
C GLN A 153 9.40 5.40 -6.89
N MET A 154 10.13 4.73 -6.02
CA MET A 154 9.89 4.74 -4.58
C MET A 154 11.07 5.37 -3.88
N VAL A 155 10.78 6.27 -2.96
CA VAL A 155 11.75 6.79 -1.99
C VAL A 155 11.39 6.22 -0.63
N LEU A 156 12.28 5.39 -0.08
CA LEU A 156 12.19 4.90 1.30
C LEU A 156 12.98 5.85 2.20
N ILE A 157 12.31 6.49 3.14
CA ILE A 157 12.92 7.32 4.18
C ILE A 157 13.09 6.45 5.42
N GLU A 158 14.33 6.30 5.88
CA GLU A 158 14.66 5.40 6.98
C GLU A 158 14.30 6.01 8.34
N ASP A 159 13.80 5.18 9.24
CA ASP A 159 13.67 5.54 10.65
C ASP A 159 15.05 5.61 11.30
N VAL A 160 15.43 6.79 11.77
CA VAL A 160 16.69 7.00 12.50
C VAL A 160 16.39 7.72 13.81
N PRO A 161 15.82 7.02 14.81
CA PRO A 161 15.29 7.63 16.02
C PRO A 161 16.38 8.33 16.86
N GLU A 162 17.63 7.88 16.75
CA GLU A 162 18.80 8.48 17.41
C GLU A 162 19.11 9.91 16.96
N LYS A 163 18.56 10.34 15.83
CA LYS A 163 18.83 11.65 15.21
C LYS A 163 17.62 12.59 15.24
N LEU A 164 16.55 12.19 15.93
CA LEU A 164 15.36 12.99 16.07
C LEU A 164 15.57 14.17 17.04
N PRO A 165 14.88 15.31 16.82
CA PRO A 165 14.10 15.62 15.62
C PRO A 165 15.01 16.11 14.48
N PHE A 166 14.62 15.80 13.24
CA PHE A 166 15.18 16.44 12.05
C PHE A 166 14.55 17.83 11.88
N LEU A 167 15.37 18.86 12.00
CA LEU A 167 14.98 20.24 11.77
C LEU A 167 15.48 20.69 10.40
N SER A 168 14.74 21.58 9.75
CA SER A 168 15.23 22.25 8.55
C SER A 168 16.45 23.10 8.88
N ILE A 169 17.43 23.16 7.97
CA ILE A 169 18.72 23.84 8.19
C ILE A 169 18.73 25.26 7.57
N ASP A 170 17.58 25.92 7.54
CA ASP A 170 17.40 27.24 6.92
C ASP A 170 18.42 28.30 7.39
#